data_AF-A0A6S7HXQ5-F1
#
_entry.id   AF-A0A6S7HXQ5-F1
#
_cell.length_a   1.000
_cell.length_b   1.000
_cell.length_c   1.000
_cell.angle_alpha   90.00
_cell.angle_beta   90.00
_cell.angle_gamma   90.00
#
_symmetry.space_group_name_H-M   'P 1'
#
loop_
_entity.id
_entity.type
_entity.pdbx_description
1 polymer ?
#
loop_
_entity_poly.entity_id
_entity_poly.type
_entity_poly.pdbx_seq_one_letter_code
_entity_poly.pdbx_strand_id
1 'polypeptide(L)'
;MKPNQETNASGLSELPGFENVNLESINETTLSSEDLESHKKQLWLIKVPYEFDVSKLSGTTVVLNGSQDLTIKQDDEKNDRRYECRASKYGQNESCHYKMVVPSKTKGCLNVAKDFSGHMDIIQTVKVPMLNYPSAPPPMYTDIPKGLKPRWKPFGH
;
A
#
# COMPACT_ATOMS: atom_id res chain seq x y z
N MET A 1 -36.08 31.02 31.09
CA MET A 1 -35.02 30.21 30.48
C MET A 1 -35.27 30.19 28.98
N LYS A 2 -34.45 30.92 28.19
CA LYS A 2 -34.57 30.95 26.72
C LYS A 2 -33.62 29.89 26.13
N PRO A 3 -34.01 29.15 25.08
CA PRO A 3 -33.12 28.22 24.41
C PRO A 3 -32.06 28.99 23.61
N ASN A 4 -30.81 28.51 23.69
CA ASN A 4 -29.65 29.11 23.03
C ASN A 4 -29.66 28.80 21.54
N GLN A 5 -29.18 29.79 20.80
CA GLN A 5 -29.22 29.98 19.36
C GLN A 5 -28.48 28.88 18.58
N GLU A 6 -29.12 28.42 17.50
CA GLU A 6 -28.45 27.77 16.38
C GLU A 6 -27.48 28.76 15.73
N THR A 7 -26.18 28.48 15.84
CA THR A 7 -25.15 29.16 15.07
C THR A 7 -25.21 28.69 13.62
N ASN A 8 -25.93 29.44 12.79
CA ASN A 8 -25.93 29.28 11.34
C ASN A 8 -24.53 29.59 10.78
N ALA A 9 -23.86 28.58 10.25
CA ALA A 9 -22.56 28.68 9.57
C ALA A 9 -22.69 29.23 8.13
N SER A 10 -23.45 30.32 7.95
CA SER A 10 -23.79 30.88 6.63
C SER A 10 -22.67 31.73 5.99
N GLY A 11 -21.44 31.67 6.49
CA GLY A 11 -20.33 32.53 6.03
C GLY A 11 -19.31 31.87 5.09
N LEU A 12 -19.46 30.59 4.74
CA LEU A 12 -18.48 29.83 3.95
C LEU A 12 -18.93 29.52 2.51
N SER A 13 -20.15 29.90 2.13
CA SER A 13 -20.80 29.40 0.92
C SER A 13 -20.31 29.99 -0.41
N GLU A 14 -19.37 30.95 -0.42
CA GLU A 14 -19.05 31.68 -1.66
C GLU A 14 -17.55 32.00 -1.81
N LEU A 15 -16.67 31.02 -1.56
CA LEU A 15 -15.31 31.14 -2.09
C LEU A 15 -15.32 30.86 -3.59
N PRO A 16 -14.76 31.74 -4.43
CA PRO A 16 -14.75 31.54 -5.88
C PRO A 16 -14.01 30.24 -6.23
N GLY A 17 -14.66 29.38 -7.02
CA GLY A 17 -14.12 28.08 -7.43
C GLY A 17 -14.50 26.90 -6.52
N PHE A 18 -15.29 27.12 -5.46
CA PHE A 18 -15.84 26.06 -4.62
C PHE A 18 -17.34 25.95 -4.82
N GLU A 19 -17.85 24.72 -4.91
CA GLU A 19 -19.28 24.41 -4.99
C GLU A 19 -19.68 23.54 -3.81
N ASN A 20 -20.86 23.80 -3.24
CA ASN A 20 -21.39 22.95 -2.18
C ASN A 20 -21.79 21.59 -2.76
N VAL A 21 -21.19 20.53 -2.21
CA VAL A 21 -21.58 19.17 -2.55
C VAL A 21 -22.87 18.84 -1.80
N ASN A 22 -23.96 18.63 -2.55
CA ASN A 22 -25.23 18.22 -1.96
C ASN A 22 -25.13 16.76 -1.47
N LEU A 23 -25.26 16.57 -0.16
CA LEU A 23 -25.23 15.26 0.50
C LEU A 23 -26.63 14.62 0.62
N GLU A 24 -27.69 15.28 0.16
CA GLU A 24 -29.07 14.76 0.21
C GLU A 24 -29.36 13.80 -0.95
N SER A 25 -28.57 13.81 -2.02
CA SER A 25 -28.66 12.86 -3.14
C SER A 25 -27.97 11.52 -2.86
N ILE A 26 -27.72 11.21 -1.58
CA ILE A 26 -27.05 9.98 -1.16
C ILE A 26 -28.05 8.83 -1.28
N ASN A 27 -27.98 8.16 -2.42
CA ASN A 27 -28.80 6.98 -2.75
C ASN A 27 -28.55 5.83 -1.77
N GLU A 28 -29.47 4.87 -1.69
CA GLU A 28 -29.35 3.65 -0.87
C GLU A 28 -28.07 2.83 -1.14
N THR A 29 -27.44 3.01 -2.31
CA THR A 29 -26.18 2.36 -2.71
C THR A 29 -24.92 2.99 -2.09
N THR A 30 -25.05 4.12 -1.40
CA THR A 30 -23.91 4.84 -0.82
C THR A 30 -23.54 4.25 0.54
N LEU A 31 -22.25 4.01 0.74
CA LEU A 31 -21.71 3.52 2.01
C LEU A 31 -22.02 4.49 3.15
N SER A 32 -22.75 4.04 4.17
CA SER A 32 -23.05 4.85 5.35
C SER A 32 -22.28 4.41 6.60
N SER A 33 -22.31 5.23 7.66
CA SER A 33 -21.72 4.87 8.96
C SER A 33 -22.28 3.56 9.51
N GLU A 34 -23.60 3.37 9.39
CA GLU A 34 -24.31 2.18 9.87
C GLU A 34 -23.86 0.90 9.13
N ASP A 35 -23.50 1.01 7.84
CA ASP A 35 -23.00 -0.12 7.05
C ASP A 35 -21.63 -0.63 7.52
N LEU A 36 -20.86 0.21 8.21
CA LEU A 36 -19.50 -0.06 8.68
C LEU A 36 -19.43 -0.56 10.13
N GLU A 37 -20.50 -0.41 10.91
CA GLU A 37 -20.55 -0.86 12.32
C GLU A 37 -20.42 -2.38 12.47
N SER A 38 -20.74 -3.15 11.42
CA SER A 38 -20.56 -4.60 11.43
C SER A 38 -19.08 -5.00 11.55
N HIS A 39 -18.78 -5.86 12.55
CA HIS A 39 -17.45 -6.46 12.73
C HIS A 39 -17.01 -7.40 11.61
N LYS A 40 -17.92 -7.80 10.70
CA LYS A 40 -17.59 -8.68 9.57
C LYS A 40 -16.91 -7.94 8.42
N LYS A 41 -17.01 -6.61 8.38
CA LYS A 41 -16.42 -5.79 7.31
C LYS A 41 -15.13 -5.16 7.80
N GLN A 42 -14.16 -5.00 6.91
CA GLN A 42 -12.94 -4.25 7.17
C GLN A 42 -12.89 -3.01 6.29
N LEU A 43 -12.29 -1.95 6.82
CA LEU A 43 -12.07 -0.72 6.06
C LEU A 43 -10.58 -0.64 5.71
N TRP A 44 -10.26 -0.46 4.43
CA TRP A 44 -8.87 -0.40 3.96
C TRP A 44 -8.66 0.87 3.16
N LEU A 45 -7.51 1.51 3.34
CA LEU A 45 -7.10 2.66 2.55
C LEU A 45 -6.24 2.19 1.39
N ILE A 46 -6.61 2.52 0.16
CA ILE A 46 -5.82 2.15 -1.03
C ILE A 46 -5.27 3.42 -1.67
N LYS A 47 -3.95 3.48 -1.80
CA LYS A 47 -3.24 4.53 -2.52
C LYS A 47 -2.80 4.00 -3.88
N VAL A 48 -3.10 4.75 -4.93
CA VAL A 48 -2.74 4.40 -6.31
C VAL A 48 -2.08 5.60 -7.00
N PRO A 49 -1.23 5.37 -8.02
CA PRO A 49 -0.80 6.41 -8.94
C PRO A 49 -1.99 7.03 -9.66
N TYR A 50 -1.88 8.30 -10.05
CA TYR A 50 -2.99 9.02 -10.70
C TYR A 50 -3.39 8.37 -12.04
N GLU A 51 -2.42 7.88 -12.78
CA GLU A 51 -2.56 7.21 -14.07
C GLU A 51 -2.98 5.74 -13.99
N PHE A 52 -3.17 5.21 -12.77
CA PHE A 52 -3.54 3.81 -12.58
C PHE A 52 -5.07 3.62 -12.67
N ASP A 53 -5.50 2.71 -13.52
CA ASP A 53 -6.90 2.33 -13.65
C ASP A 53 -7.32 1.41 -12.48
N VAL A 54 -8.05 1.98 -11.52
CA VAL A 54 -8.54 1.29 -10.31
C VAL A 54 -9.49 0.14 -10.64
N SER A 55 -10.20 0.18 -11.79
CA SER A 55 -11.13 -0.87 -12.18
C SER A 55 -10.42 -2.23 -12.36
N LYS A 56 -9.12 -2.20 -12.72
CA LYS A 56 -8.28 -3.39 -12.90
C LYS A 56 -8.01 -4.15 -11.58
N LEU A 57 -8.27 -3.55 -10.42
CA LEU A 57 -8.17 -4.24 -9.12
C LEU A 57 -9.38 -5.14 -8.83
N SER A 58 -10.49 -4.98 -9.55
CA SER A 58 -11.70 -5.79 -9.32
C SER A 58 -11.42 -7.28 -9.53
N GLY A 59 -11.82 -8.11 -8.57
CA GLY A 59 -11.57 -9.55 -8.59
C GLY A 59 -10.13 -9.97 -8.27
N THR A 60 -9.22 -9.02 -7.99
CA THR A 60 -7.84 -9.33 -7.64
C THR A 60 -7.73 -9.76 -6.18
N THR A 61 -6.97 -10.83 -5.93
CA THR A 61 -6.59 -11.23 -4.57
C THR A 61 -5.22 -10.65 -4.23
N VAL A 62 -5.12 -10.10 -3.02
CA VAL A 62 -3.90 -9.44 -2.51
C VAL A 62 -3.47 -10.03 -1.17
N VAL A 63 -2.17 -10.04 -0.90
CA VAL A 63 -1.62 -10.39 0.42
C VAL A 63 -1.74 -9.18 1.35
N LEU A 64 -2.55 -9.27 2.41
CA LEU A 64 -2.89 -8.15 3.30
C LEU A 64 -1.77 -7.71 4.28
N ASN A 65 -0.62 -8.38 4.25
CA ASN A 65 0.54 -8.01 5.07
C ASN A 65 1.83 -8.47 4.36
N GLY A 66 2.24 -7.72 3.33
CA GLY A 66 3.35 -8.09 2.47
C GLY A 66 3.29 -7.39 1.13
N SER A 67 4.06 -7.90 0.17
CA SER A 67 4.14 -7.40 -1.20
C SER A 67 3.75 -8.47 -2.21
N GLN A 68 3.09 -8.05 -3.29
CA GLN A 68 2.71 -8.93 -4.40
C GLN A 68 2.76 -8.16 -5.72
N ASP A 69 3.38 -8.75 -6.74
CA ASP A 69 3.33 -8.23 -8.09
C ASP A 69 1.90 -8.31 -8.65
N LEU A 70 1.43 -7.22 -9.23
CA LEU A 70 0.13 -7.13 -9.87
C LEU A 70 0.26 -7.41 -11.36
N THR A 71 -0.25 -8.56 -11.80
CA THR A 71 -0.33 -8.92 -13.22
C THR A 71 -1.52 -8.22 -13.89
N ILE A 72 -1.43 -6.91 -14.04
CA ILE A 72 -2.47 -6.10 -14.68
C ILE A 72 -2.07 -5.84 -16.13
N LYS A 73 -2.88 -6.34 -17.07
CA LYS A 73 -2.75 -5.98 -18.49
C LYS A 73 -3.28 -4.56 -18.67
N GLN A 74 -2.41 -3.57 -18.88
CA GLN A 74 -2.84 -2.28 -19.42
C GLN A 74 -3.09 -2.42 -20.92
N ASP A 75 -4.07 -1.67 -21.42
CA ASP A 75 -4.51 -1.76 -22.82
C ASP A 75 -3.50 -1.08 -23.78
N ASP A 76 -2.54 -0.33 -23.23
CA ASP A 76 -1.41 0.24 -23.99
C ASP A 76 -0.26 -0.77 -24.13
N GLU A 77 -0.29 -1.57 -25.20
CA GLU A 77 0.76 -2.54 -25.59
C GLU A 77 2.18 -1.93 -25.69
N LYS A 78 2.31 -0.60 -25.72
CA LYS A 78 3.61 0.09 -25.83
C LYS A 78 4.31 0.35 -24.50
N ASN A 79 3.64 0.21 -23.36
CA ASN A 79 4.23 0.52 -22.06
C ASN A 79 4.02 -0.66 -21.10
N ASP A 80 5.03 -1.53 -20.97
CA ASP A 80 5.09 -2.61 -19.98
C ASP A 80 5.24 -2.04 -18.56
N ARG A 81 4.21 -1.29 -18.12
CA ARG A 81 4.14 -0.75 -16.76
C ARG A 81 3.75 -1.89 -15.84
N ARG A 82 4.65 -2.20 -14.92
CA ARG A 82 4.41 -3.20 -13.88
C ARG A 82 4.08 -2.50 -12.60
N TYR A 83 3.23 -3.14 -11.81
CA TYR A 83 2.82 -2.63 -10.52
C TYR A 83 3.04 -3.69 -9.46
N GLU A 84 3.33 -3.23 -8.26
CA GLU A 84 3.42 -4.03 -7.05
C GLU A 84 2.41 -3.47 -6.05
N CYS A 85 1.64 -4.35 -5.42
CA CYS A 85 0.79 -4.01 -4.28
C CYS A 85 1.55 -4.31 -3.00
N ARG A 86 1.73 -3.30 -2.14
CA ARG A 86 2.26 -3.46 -0.80
C ARG A 86 1.16 -3.18 0.20
N ALA A 87 0.80 -4.17 1.01
CA ALA A 87 -0.22 -4.02 2.03
C ALA A 87 0.39 -4.13 3.42
N SER A 88 -0.10 -3.30 4.33
CA SER A 88 0.23 -3.33 5.75
C SER A 88 -1.06 -3.29 6.56
N LYS A 89 -1.22 -4.30 7.42
CA LYS A 89 -2.34 -4.37 8.36
C LYS A 89 -1.94 -3.66 9.64
N TYR A 90 -2.77 -2.75 10.13
CA TYR A 90 -2.51 -2.10 11.41
C TYR A 90 -2.71 -3.08 12.56
N GLY A 91 -1.76 -3.08 13.49
CA GLY A 91 -1.90 -3.79 14.77
C GLY A 91 -3.00 -3.19 15.65
N GLN A 92 -3.42 -3.92 16.69
CA GLN A 92 -4.47 -3.44 17.61
C GLN A 92 -4.14 -2.10 18.30
N ASN A 93 -2.85 -1.76 18.40
CA ASN A 93 -2.35 -0.54 19.03
C ASN A 93 -1.83 0.50 18.03
N GLU A 94 -1.90 0.21 16.72
CA GLU A 94 -1.47 1.14 15.68
C GLU A 94 -2.70 1.88 15.16
N SER A 95 -2.77 3.18 15.44
CA SER A 95 -3.87 4.02 14.96
C SER A 95 -3.50 4.69 13.63
N CYS A 96 -4.32 4.49 12.61
CA CYS A 96 -4.26 5.28 11.39
C CYS A 96 -4.57 6.75 11.70
N HIS A 97 -3.74 7.68 11.22
CA HIS A 97 -4.00 9.12 11.34
C HIS A 97 -5.12 9.62 10.42
N TYR A 98 -5.51 8.82 9.42
CA TYR A 98 -6.60 9.14 8.52
C TYR A 98 -7.94 8.72 9.12
N LYS A 99 -8.92 9.61 9.01
CA LYS A 99 -10.31 9.36 9.41
C LYS A 99 -11.20 9.45 8.18
N MET A 100 -11.98 8.40 7.95
CA MET A 100 -12.97 8.42 6.88
C MET A 100 -14.24 9.08 7.40
N VAL A 101 -14.79 9.99 6.60
CA VAL A 101 -16.05 10.67 6.90
C VAL A 101 -17.10 10.14 5.93
N VAL A 102 -18.20 9.65 6.46
CA VAL A 102 -19.29 9.01 5.70
C VAL A 102 -20.64 9.59 6.13
N PRO A 103 -21.65 9.60 5.25
CA PRO A 103 -23.00 9.98 5.62
C PRO A 103 -23.61 9.01 6.64
N SER A 104 -24.47 9.53 7.51
CA SER A 104 -25.35 8.74 8.35
C SER A 104 -26.75 8.73 7.79
N LYS A 105 -27.31 7.54 7.58
CA LYS A 105 -28.69 7.35 7.12
C LYS A 105 -29.71 7.85 8.15
N THR A 106 -29.33 7.85 9.43
CA THR A 106 -30.23 8.16 10.55
C THR A 106 -30.15 9.61 11.02
N LYS A 107 -28.96 10.22 10.97
CA LYS A 107 -28.70 11.55 11.57
C LYS A 107 -28.70 12.70 10.55
N GLY A 108 -28.75 12.40 9.25
CA GLY A 108 -28.69 13.42 8.19
C GLY A 108 -27.39 14.23 8.21
N CYS A 109 -26.34 13.72 8.86
CA CYS A 109 -25.05 14.39 9.02
C CYS A 109 -23.91 13.45 8.62
N LEU A 110 -22.74 14.05 8.37
CA LEU A 110 -21.51 13.29 8.20
C LEU A 110 -20.99 12.81 9.55
N ASN A 111 -20.64 11.53 9.63
CA ASN A 111 -20.03 10.90 10.80
C ASN A 111 -18.65 10.37 10.45
N VAL A 112 -17.78 10.33 11.46
CA VAL A 112 -16.50 9.63 11.35
C VAL A 112 -16.77 8.13 11.39
N ALA A 113 -16.29 7.42 10.38
CA ALA A 113 -16.36 5.96 10.32
C ALA A 113 -15.40 5.30 11.30
N LYS A 114 -15.48 3.96 11.40
CA LYS A 114 -14.49 3.18 12.14
C LYS A 114 -13.07 3.33 11.56
N ASP A 115 -12.09 2.98 12.37
CA ASP A 115 -10.69 3.01 11.96
C ASP A 115 -10.38 2.03 10.81
N PHE A 116 -9.42 2.42 9.98
CA PHE A 116 -8.87 1.57 8.94
C PHE A 116 -8.19 0.34 9.57
N SER A 117 -8.45 -0.83 8.99
CA SER A 117 -7.80 -2.10 9.33
C SER A 117 -6.38 -2.20 8.78
N GLY A 118 -6.03 -1.38 7.80
CA GLY A 118 -4.74 -1.35 7.13
C GLY A 118 -4.74 -0.41 5.93
N HIS A 119 -3.62 -0.36 5.24
CA HIS A 119 -3.48 0.34 3.97
C HIS A 119 -2.80 -0.53 2.91
N MET A 120 -3.00 -0.17 1.65
CA MET A 120 -2.36 -0.74 0.49
C MET A 120 -1.79 0.37 -0.39
N ASP A 121 -0.54 0.22 -0.79
CA ASP A 121 0.11 1.09 -1.76
C ASP A 121 0.31 0.30 -3.06
N ILE A 122 -0.32 0.78 -4.13
CA ILE A 122 0.00 0.34 -5.49
C ILE A 122 1.12 1.24 -5.98
N ILE A 123 2.25 0.63 -6.33
CA ILE A 123 3.42 1.36 -6.83
C ILE A 123 3.84 0.81 -8.18
N GLN A 124 4.32 1.68 -9.06
CA GLN A 124 4.92 1.25 -10.31
C GLN A 124 6.32 0.70 -10.04
N THR A 125 6.63 -0.46 -10.62
CA THR A 125 7.92 -1.12 -10.51
C THR A 125 8.63 -1.20 -11.86
N VAL A 126 9.95 -1.34 -11.82
CA VAL A 126 10.80 -1.48 -13.00
C VAL A 126 11.59 -2.78 -12.94
N LYS A 127 11.80 -3.42 -14.10
CA LYS A 127 12.70 -4.58 -14.16
C LYS A 127 14.14 -4.11 -14.07
N VAL A 128 14.84 -4.50 -13.03
CA VAL A 128 16.30 -4.39 -13.01
C VAL A 128 16.87 -5.58 -13.80
N PRO A 129 17.65 -5.36 -14.87
CA PRO A 129 18.27 -6.45 -15.60
C PRO A 129 19.29 -7.15 -14.71
N MET A 130 19.36 -8.49 -14.81
CA MET A 130 20.38 -9.25 -14.11
C MET A 130 21.75 -8.94 -14.70
N LEU A 131 22.73 -8.71 -13.83
CA LEU A 131 24.13 -8.58 -14.23
C LEU A 131 24.66 -9.96 -14.58
N ASN A 132 25.12 -10.12 -15.83
CA ASN A 132 25.78 -11.35 -16.26
C ASN A 132 27.26 -11.26 -15.84
N TYR A 133 27.56 -11.77 -14.64
CA TYR A 133 28.94 -11.86 -14.19
C TYR A 133 29.64 -12.98 -14.96
N PRO A 134 30.83 -12.73 -15.53
CA PRO A 134 31.63 -13.81 -16.07
C PRO A 134 31.94 -14.83 -14.96
N SER A 135 32.08 -16.10 -15.33
CA SER A 135 32.54 -17.13 -14.40
C SER A 135 33.82 -16.66 -13.73
N ALA A 136 33.89 -16.79 -12.40
CA ALA A 136 35.11 -16.43 -11.68
C ALA A 136 36.31 -17.18 -12.28
N PRO A 137 37.47 -16.52 -12.42
CA PRO A 137 38.67 -17.21 -12.87
C PRO A 137 38.97 -18.36 -11.90
N PRO A 138 39.50 -19.50 -12.40
CA PRO A 138 39.87 -20.61 -11.54
C PRO A 138 40.86 -20.13 -10.47
N PRO A 139 40.78 -20.66 -9.23
CA PRO A 139 41.73 -20.29 -8.19
C PRO A 139 43.15 -20.61 -8.66
N MET A 140 44.05 -19.65 -8.50
CA MET A 140 45.48 -19.88 -8.72
C MET A 140 45.99 -20.84 -7.65
N TYR A 141 46.29 -22.07 -8.05
CA TYR A 141 47.00 -23.03 -7.20
C TYR A 141 48.49 -22.94 -7.50
N THR A 142 49.31 -22.78 -6.47
CA THR A 142 50.76 -22.97 -6.58
C THR A 142 51.07 -24.44 -6.34
N ASP A 143 51.61 -25.12 -7.33
CA ASP A 143 52.09 -26.49 -7.15
C ASP A 143 53.20 -26.53 -6.09
N ILE A 144 52.94 -27.23 -4.99
CA ILE A 144 53.98 -27.53 -4.01
C ILE A 144 54.95 -28.53 -4.68
N PRO A 145 56.26 -28.22 -4.79
CA PRO A 145 57.21 -29.11 -5.43
C PRO A 145 57.20 -30.50 -4.79
N LYS A 146 57.16 -31.54 -5.62
CA LYS A 146 57.27 -32.93 -5.15
C LYS A 146 58.65 -33.14 -4.52
N GLY A 147 58.71 -33.93 -3.44
CA GLY A 147 59.97 -34.33 -2.83
C GLY A 147 60.55 -33.36 -1.81
N LEU A 148 59.74 -32.45 -1.26
CA LEU A 148 60.14 -31.70 -0.05
C LEU A 148 60.43 -32.69 1.08
N LYS A 149 61.68 -32.70 1.54
CA LYS A 149 62.14 -33.49 2.69
C LYS A 149 62.60 -32.55 3.79
N PRO A 150 62.41 -32.91 5.07
CA PRO A 150 63.04 -32.19 6.18
C PRO A 150 64.54 -32.14 5.95
N ARG A 151 65.11 -30.94 5.78
CA ARG A 151 66.57 -30.76 5.65
C ARG A 151 67.27 -30.69 7.00
N TRP A 152 66.52 -30.42 8.05
CA TRP A 152 67.05 -30.34 9.40
C TRP A 152 66.94 -31.70 10.08
N LYS A 153 68.07 -32.19 10.59
CA LYS A 153 68.14 -33.31 11.54
C LYS A 153 68.71 -32.77 12.85
N PRO A 154 68.09 -33.04 14.01
CA PRO A 154 68.69 -32.72 15.30
C PRO A 154 70.01 -33.49 15.46
N PHE A 155 70.93 -32.95 16.26
CA PHE A 155 72.12 -33.67 16.65
C PHE A 155 71.75 -34.95 17.45
N GLY A 156 72.33 -36.10 17.08
CA GLY A 156 72.16 -37.37 17.80
C GLY A 156 71.19 -38.40 17.19
N HIS A 157 70.78 -38.23 15.93
CA HIS A 157 69.98 -39.20 15.15
C HIS A 157 70.75 -39.82 13.99
#